data_AF-A0A0C3I8J2-F1
#
_entry.id   AF-A0A0C3I8J2-F1
#
_cell.length_a   1.000
_cell.length_b   1.000
_cell.length_c   1.000
_cell.angle_alpha   90.00
_cell.angle_beta   90.00
_cell.angle_gamma   90.00
#
_symmetry.space_group_name_H-M   'P 1'
#
loop_
_entity.id
_entity.type
_entity.pdbx_description
1 polymer ?
#
loop_
_entity_poly.entity_id
_entity_poly.type
_entity_poly.pdbx_seq_one_letter_code
_entity_poly.pdbx_strand_id
1 'polypeptide(L)'
;MHLLTLIRTNYYLKIMARGLEKGMKRYLLRGIRYIVKPPAPETIDSLVGIEKILIIRPNFRLGNALISTPVIDAFRERFPSARIDYLATDKTFPLLQQRPIDHFYLLSRSAILHPWKCVTLLRHLRAQRYDLAVQVSGGSTSGFIVTQLIGARYSMGSRKGHQRWYSIEAEGKSSHAYDAIINLTHQLGVACRNRPLLQLTKQERSQAMTKIRQLTSLHSDHPSDTDFIAIFVGGHQNKRWPLAFWLMLIDAMEAHKIRYVVFLGPEEFRLLAPIEQRLKSSLYGSLCPPLPIRHFAAVLERAQLLVTPDSGPMHLAAALDVPTISLVRQQKSLAFVPRESYDTILWRPEINTVVEAIQANVDGQASTPPGQPNSVKYYPKQYVTPPPSAVHTYAR
;
A
#
# COMPACT_ATOMS: atom_id res chain seq x y z
N MET A 1 17.00 -10.85 -25.36
CA MET A 1 16.08 -9.89 -24.72
C MET A 1 14.88 -10.64 -24.15
N HIS A 2 14.73 -10.63 -22.83
CA HIS A 2 13.86 -11.55 -22.07
C HIS A 2 12.36 -11.40 -22.44
N LEU A 3 11.63 -12.52 -22.60
CA LEU A 3 10.18 -12.58 -22.87
C LEU A 3 9.36 -11.67 -21.93
N LEU A 4 9.81 -11.50 -20.69
CA LEU A 4 9.21 -10.59 -19.70
C LEU A 4 9.30 -9.12 -20.08
N THR A 5 10.39 -8.72 -20.72
CA THR A 5 10.58 -7.35 -21.21
C THR A 5 9.63 -7.10 -22.38
N LEU A 6 9.52 -8.05 -23.32
CA LEU A 6 8.58 -8.02 -24.44
C LEU A 6 7.11 -7.99 -23.99
N ILE A 7 6.73 -8.79 -22.99
CA ILE A 7 5.38 -8.75 -22.39
C ILE A 7 5.13 -7.43 -21.62
N ARG A 8 6.17 -6.81 -21.03
CA ARG A 8 6.02 -5.52 -20.34
C ARG A 8 5.84 -4.35 -21.31
N THR A 9 6.51 -4.37 -22.45
CA THR A 9 6.51 -3.28 -23.44
C THR A 9 5.40 -3.41 -24.47
N ASN A 10 5.01 -4.63 -24.86
CA ASN A 10 3.97 -4.86 -25.85
C ASN A 10 2.57 -4.97 -25.22
N TYR A 11 1.68 -4.05 -25.61
CA TYR A 11 0.32 -3.92 -25.08
C TYR A 11 -0.54 -5.17 -25.33
N TYR A 12 -0.47 -5.78 -26.52
CA TYR A 12 -1.27 -6.94 -26.88
C TYR A 12 -0.82 -8.20 -26.16
N LEU A 13 0.50 -8.44 -26.07
CA LEU A 13 1.05 -9.56 -25.29
C LEU A 13 0.66 -9.45 -23.81
N LYS A 14 0.64 -8.24 -23.26
CA LYS A 14 0.20 -7.98 -21.89
C LYS A 14 -1.29 -8.29 -21.67
N ILE A 15 -2.15 -8.02 -22.66
CA ILE A 15 -3.58 -8.34 -22.60
C ILE A 15 -3.78 -9.86 -22.69
N MET A 16 -3.15 -10.51 -23.66
CA MET A 16 -3.24 -11.97 -23.82
C MET A 16 -2.74 -12.71 -22.58
N ALA A 17 -1.58 -12.34 -22.05
CA ALA A 17 -1.03 -12.94 -20.83
C ALA A 17 -1.99 -12.79 -19.64
N ARG A 18 -2.63 -11.62 -19.48
CA ARG A 18 -3.65 -11.40 -18.45
C ARG A 18 -4.90 -12.25 -18.67
N GLY A 19 -5.32 -12.44 -19.93
CA GLY A 19 -6.45 -13.29 -20.29
C GLY A 19 -6.22 -14.75 -19.91
N LEU A 20 -5.06 -15.29 -20.31
CA LEU A 20 -4.62 -16.65 -19.96
C LEU A 20 -4.51 -16.82 -18.44
N GLU A 21 -3.88 -15.86 -17.74
CA GLU A 21 -3.76 -15.89 -16.28
C GLU A 21 -5.12 -15.93 -15.59
N LYS A 22 -6.08 -15.12 -16.04
CA LYS A 22 -7.46 -15.13 -15.52
C LYS A 22 -8.18 -16.44 -15.82
N GLY A 23 -7.99 -17.00 -17.02
CA GLY A 23 -8.53 -18.30 -17.41
C GLY A 23 -8.03 -19.40 -16.47
N MET A 24 -6.72 -19.56 -16.37
CA MET A 24 -6.08 -20.55 -15.50
C MET A 24 -6.51 -20.43 -14.05
N LYS A 25 -6.58 -19.20 -13.50
CA LYS A 25 -7.08 -18.95 -12.14
C LYS A 25 -8.52 -19.40 -11.95
N ARG A 26 -9.41 -19.20 -12.94
CA ARG A 26 -10.81 -19.65 -12.87
C ARG A 26 -10.90 -21.18 -12.84
N TYR A 27 -10.16 -21.87 -13.71
CA TYR A 27 -10.13 -23.33 -13.70
C TYR A 27 -9.60 -23.89 -12.38
N LEU A 28 -8.53 -23.31 -11.85
CA LEU A 28 -7.94 -23.76 -10.59
C LEU A 28 -8.85 -23.49 -9.39
N LEU A 29 -9.54 -22.34 -9.36
CA LEU A 29 -10.57 -22.06 -8.36
C LEU A 29 -11.75 -23.04 -8.42
N ARG A 30 -12.18 -23.44 -9.63
CA ARG A 30 -13.21 -24.47 -9.80
C ARG A 30 -12.72 -25.82 -9.26
N GLY A 31 -11.51 -26.23 -9.61
CA GLY A 31 -10.91 -27.48 -9.10
C GLY A 31 -10.80 -27.51 -7.58
N ILE A 32 -10.34 -26.42 -6.96
CA ILE A 32 -10.26 -26.31 -5.48
C ILE A 32 -11.62 -26.53 -4.83
N ARG A 33 -12.71 -26.04 -5.42
CA ARG A 33 -14.07 -26.20 -4.87
C ARG A 33 -14.52 -27.66 -4.77
N TYR A 34 -14.02 -28.53 -5.64
CA TYR A 34 -14.33 -29.97 -5.61
C TYR A 34 -13.43 -30.74 -4.65
N ILE A 35 -12.22 -30.25 -4.39
CA ILE A 35 -11.22 -30.92 -3.57
C ILE A 35 -11.34 -30.51 -2.10
N VAL A 36 -11.64 -29.24 -1.84
CA VAL A 36 -11.63 -28.68 -0.49
C VAL A 36 -13.03 -28.66 0.09
N LYS A 37 -13.25 -29.48 1.12
CA LYS A 37 -14.49 -29.48 1.90
C LYS A 37 -14.59 -28.21 2.74
N PRO A 38 -15.80 -27.64 2.93
CA PRO A 38 -15.99 -26.52 3.84
C PRO A 38 -15.50 -26.89 5.26
N PRO A 39 -14.64 -26.09 5.88
CA PRO A 39 -14.20 -26.36 7.25
C PRO A 39 -15.33 -26.13 8.25
N ALA A 40 -15.26 -26.80 9.39
CA ALA A 40 -16.13 -26.53 10.53
C ALA A 40 -15.90 -25.09 11.03
N PRO A 41 -16.97 -24.39 11.44
CA PRO A 41 -16.83 -23.06 12.03
C PRO A 41 -16.12 -23.14 13.38
N GLU A 42 -15.12 -22.30 13.57
CA GLU A 42 -14.35 -22.16 14.81
C GLU A 42 -14.38 -20.69 15.26
N THR A 43 -14.09 -20.45 16.54
CA THR A 43 -13.86 -19.11 17.09
C THR A 43 -12.38 -18.95 17.42
N ILE A 44 -11.90 -17.71 17.61
CA ILE A 44 -10.49 -17.52 17.99
C ILE A 44 -10.16 -18.13 19.36
N ASP A 45 -11.15 -18.18 20.26
CA ASP A 45 -11.00 -18.73 21.61
C ASP A 45 -11.09 -20.25 21.64
N SER A 46 -11.64 -20.90 20.61
CA SER A 46 -11.63 -22.37 20.48
C SER A 46 -10.30 -22.92 19.94
N LEU A 47 -9.40 -22.06 19.49
CA LEU A 47 -8.11 -22.50 18.95
C LEU A 47 -7.17 -23.00 20.05
N VAL A 48 -6.71 -24.23 19.92
CA VAL A 48 -5.80 -24.88 20.89
C VAL A 48 -4.47 -25.24 20.23
N GLY A 49 -3.37 -24.88 20.88
CA GLY A 49 -2.02 -25.26 20.45
C GLY A 49 -1.56 -24.54 19.18
N ILE A 50 -1.75 -23.22 19.12
CA ILE A 50 -1.26 -22.39 18.00
C ILE A 50 0.20 -22.04 18.25
N GLU A 51 1.11 -22.75 17.60
CA GLU A 51 2.55 -22.51 17.69
C GLU A 51 3.14 -21.99 16.38
N LYS A 52 2.53 -22.31 15.24
CA LYS A 52 3.00 -21.90 13.91
C LYS A 52 1.90 -21.24 13.10
N ILE A 53 2.10 -19.96 12.78
CA ILE A 53 1.18 -19.14 12.01
C ILE A 53 1.82 -18.76 10.68
N LEU A 54 1.10 -18.91 9.58
CA LEU A 54 1.50 -18.38 8.27
C LEU A 54 0.57 -17.26 7.84
N ILE A 55 1.10 -16.05 7.73
CA ILE A 55 0.42 -14.90 7.15
C ILE A 55 0.65 -14.87 5.64
N ILE A 56 -0.43 -14.89 4.85
CA ILE A 56 -0.38 -15.11 3.41
C ILE A 56 -0.80 -13.86 2.63
N ARG A 57 0.18 -13.19 2.02
CA ARG A 57 -0.06 -12.02 1.17
C ARG A 57 0.94 -11.92 0.00
N PRO A 58 0.99 -12.91 -0.92
CA PRO A 58 1.86 -12.88 -2.10
C PRO A 58 1.29 -11.92 -3.16
N ASN A 59 1.51 -10.62 -2.96
CA ASN A 59 1.07 -9.56 -3.86
C ASN A 59 2.26 -8.63 -4.21
N PHE A 60 2.30 -8.11 -5.44
CA PHE A 60 3.36 -7.18 -5.90
C PHE A 60 2.96 -5.69 -5.81
N ARG A 61 1.86 -5.37 -5.11
CA ARG A 61 1.32 -4.01 -4.99
C ARG A 61 1.70 -3.45 -3.61
N LEU A 62 2.61 -2.49 -3.57
CA LEU A 62 3.15 -1.92 -2.34
C LEU A 62 2.05 -1.48 -1.36
N GLY A 63 1.06 -0.72 -1.82
CA GLY A 63 -0.06 -0.26 -0.98
C GLY A 63 -0.83 -1.41 -0.30
N ASN A 64 -1.14 -2.47 -1.04
CA ASN A 64 -1.83 -3.64 -0.51
C ASN A 64 -1.03 -4.45 0.51
N ALA A 65 0.30 -4.33 0.50
CA ALA A 65 1.17 -4.95 1.51
C ALA A 65 1.29 -4.05 2.75
N LEU A 66 1.37 -2.73 2.56
CA LEU A 66 1.37 -1.75 3.64
C LEU A 66 0.07 -1.80 4.43
N ILE A 67 -1.09 -1.74 3.77
CA ILE A 67 -2.41 -1.79 4.43
C ILE A 67 -2.53 -3.01 5.36
N SER A 68 -1.94 -4.15 4.99
CA SER A 68 -1.96 -5.37 5.80
C SER A 68 -1.01 -5.37 7.00
N THR A 69 -0.09 -4.41 7.11
CA THR A 69 0.94 -4.43 8.17
C THR A 69 0.41 -4.47 9.61
N PRO A 70 -0.72 -3.82 9.98
CA PRO A 70 -1.22 -3.86 11.36
C PRO A 70 -1.65 -5.25 11.81
N VAL A 71 -2.02 -6.12 10.86
CA VAL A 71 -2.40 -7.51 11.19
C VAL A 71 -1.26 -8.26 11.85
N ILE A 72 -0.01 -7.95 11.48
CA ILE A 72 1.17 -8.66 11.97
C ILE A 72 1.33 -8.42 13.47
N ASP A 73 1.14 -7.19 13.93
CA ASP A 73 1.20 -6.86 15.36
C ASP A 73 0.05 -7.51 16.11
N ALA A 74 -1.16 -7.49 15.54
CA ALA A 74 -2.32 -8.11 16.16
C ALA A 74 -2.13 -9.63 16.38
N PHE A 75 -1.51 -10.32 15.41
CA PHE A 75 -1.16 -11.74 15.57
C PHE A 75 -0.05 -11.96 16.60
N ARG A 76 0.97 -11.10 16.63
CA ARG A 76 2.04 -11.18 17.64
C ARG A 76 1.51 -10.93 19.05
N GLU A 77 0.57 -10.00 19.20
CA GLU A 77 -0.07 -9.70 20.48
C GLU A 77 -0.95 -10.87 20.95
N ARG A 78 -1.78 -11.43 20.05
CA ARG A 78 -2.65 -12.56 20.39
C ARG A 78 -1.87 -13.85 20.66
N PHE A 79 -0.79 -14.10 19.92
CA PHE A 79 0.03 -15.30 20.04
C PHE A 79 1.52 -14.96 20.24
N PRO A 80 1.93 -14.47 21.43
CA PRO A 80 3.29 -13.98 21.65
C PRO A 80 4.38 -15.03 21.43
N SER A 81 4.13 -16.28 21.84
CA SER A 81 5.05 -17.41 21.73
C SER A 81 5.03 -18.11 20.37
N ALA A 82 4.03 -17.84 19.53
CA ALA A 82 3.91 -18.51 18.24
C ALA A 82 4.97 -18.00 17.27
N ARG A 83 5.52 -18.90 16.46
CA ARG A 83 6.30 -18.55 15.28
C ARG A 83 5.35 -18.00 14.21
N ILE A 84 5.62 -16.78 13.75
CA ILE A 84 4.87 -16.08 12.71
C ILE A 84 5.73 -16.01 11.46
N ASP A 85 5.36 -16.80 10.46
CA ASP A 85 5.96 -16.76 9.14
C ASP A 85 5.09 -15.93 8.18
N TYR A 86 5.72 -15.36 7.15
CA TYR A 86 5.04 -14.50 6.20
C TYR A 86 5.37 -14.85 4.75
N LEU A 87 4.34 -15.17 3.96
CA LEU A 87 4.47 -15.34 2.51
C LEU A 87 4.29 -13.99 1.79
N ALA A 88 5.42 -13.37 1.45
CA ALA A 88 5.52 -12.08 0.76
C ALA A 88 5.98 -12.27 -0.71
N THR A 89 6.28 -11.14 -1.36
CA THR A 89 7.00 -11.12 -2.65
C THR A 89 8.34 -10.42 -2.49
N ASP A 90 9.26 -10.69 -3.40
CA ASP A 90 10.54 -9.98 -3.50
C ASP A 90 10.36 -8.44 -3.45
N LYS A 91 9.34 -7.93 -4.13
CA LYS A 91 9.03 -6.50 -4.21
C LYS A 91 8.47 -5.90 -2.91
N THR A 92 7.73 -6.66 -2.12
CA THR A 92 7.06 -6.15 -0.91
C THR A 92 7.83 -6.46 0.37
N PHE A 93 8.77 -7.40 0.33
CA PHE A 93 9.62 -7.77 1.47
C PHE A 93 10.28 -6.57 2.16
N PRO A 94 10.88 -5.59 1.47
CA PRO A 94 11.50 -4.44 2.14
C PRO A 94 10.51 -3.67 3.03
N LEU A 95 9.22 -3.64 2.69
CA LEU A 95 8.20 -2.92 3.48
C LEU A 95 7.81 -3.65 4.77
N LEU A 96 8.21 -4.91 4.91
CA LEU A 96 7.87 -5.76 6.05
C LEU A 96 9.08 -5.98 6.98
N GLN A 97 10.24 -5.45 6.65
CA GLN A 97 11.41 -5.48 7.52
C GLN A 97 11.11 -4.70 8.82
N GLN A 98 11.74 -5.11 9.92
CA GLN A 98 11.50 -4.57 11.28
C GLN A 98 10.10 -4.86 11.84
N ARG A 99 9.37 -5.81 11.26
CA ARG A 99 8.09 -6.31 11.80
C ARG A 99 8.34 -7.61 12.58
N PRO A 100 7.47 -7.99 13.55
CA PRO A 100 7.66 -9.18 14.38
C PRO A 100 7.33 -10.49 13.65
N ILE A 101 8.03 -10.71 12.52
CA ILE A 101 7.94 -11.88 11.64
C ILE A 101 9.23 -12.69 11.80
N ASP A 102 9.10 -13.98 12.05
CA ASP A 102 10.22 -14.89 12.29
C ASP A 102 10.86 -15.34 10.96
N HIS A 103 10.05 -15.74 9.98
CA HIS A 103 10.57 -16.16 8.67
C HIS A 103 9.77 -15.61 7.49
N PHE A 104 10.47 -15.28 6.41
CA PHE A 104 9.88 -14.83 5.17
C PHE A 104 10.00 -15.88 4.07
N TYR A 105 8.87 -16.16 3.42
CA TYR A 105 8.82 -16.89 2.17
C TYR A 105 8.56 -15.89 1.04
N LEU A 106 9.46 -15.84 0.05
CA LEU A 106 9.40 -14.84 -1.02
C LEU A 106 8.98 -15.47 -2.34
N LEU A 107 7.83 -15.04 -2.84
CA LEU A 107 7.40 -15.36 -4.20
C LEU A 107 7.93 -14.30 -5.17
N SER A 108 8.92 -14.65 -5.98
CA SER A 108 9.41 -13.79 -7.05
C SER A 108 8.48 -13.81 -8.27
N ARG A 109 8.46 -12.74 -9.06
CA ARG A 109 7.78 -12.73 -10.38
C ARG A 109 8.28 -13.83 -11.31
N SER A 110 9.52 -14.28 -11.14
CA SER A 110 10.06 -15.40 -11.92
C SER A 110 9.30 -16.71 -11.69
N ALA A 111 8.60 -16.87 -10.56
CA ALA A 111 7.77 -18.04 -10.27
C ALA A 111 6.52 -18.12 -11.17
N ILE A 112 6.08 -16.99 -11.77
CA ILE A 112 5.02 -16.98 -12.78
C ILE A 112 5.46 -17.75 -14.04
N LEU A 113 6.75 -17.69 -14.39
CA LEU A 113 7.31 -18.39 -15.54
C LEU A 113 7.72 -19.84 -15.24
N HIS A 114 7.94 -20.16 -13.97
CA HIS A 114 8.48 -21.44 -13.54
C HIS A 114 7.51 -22.07 -12.52
N PRO A 115 6.42 -22.71 -12.97
CA PRO A 115 5.36 -23.20 -12.09
C PRO A 115 5.84 -24.21 -11.05
N TRP A 116 6.92 -24.96 -11.34
CA TRP A 116 7.56 -25.85 -10.37
C TRP A 116 8.08 -25.11 -9.14
N LYS A 117 8.52 -23.85 -9.24
CA LYS A 117 8.92 -23.06 -8.06
C LYS A 117 7.73 -22.83 -7.12
N CYS A 118 6.52 -22.63 -7.66
CA CYS A 118 5.31 -22.53 -6.86
C CYS A 118 4.96 -23.86 -6.19
N VAL A 119 5.13 -24.99 -6.90
CA VAL A 119 4.89 -26.33 -6.35
C VAL A 119 5.91 -26.66 -5.26
N THR A 120 7.19 -26.38 -5.46
CA THR A 120 8.25 -26.57 -4.47
C THR A 120 8.01 -25.71 -3.24
N LEU A 121 7.65 -24.44 -3.41
CA LEU A 121 7.27 -23.57 -2.31
C LEU A 121 6.06 -24.13 -1.55
N LEU A 122 5.02 -24.57 -2.25
CA LEU A 122 3.84 -25.15 -1.62
C LEU A 122 4.18 -26.42 -0.83
N ARG A 123 4.98 -27.33 -1.39
CA ARG A 123 5.46 -28.55 -0.69
C ARG A 123 6.25 -28.19 0.55
N HIS A 124 7.15 -27.22 0.45
CA HIS A 124 7.94 -26.75 1.57
C HIS A 124 7.07 -26.13 2.68
N LEU A 125 6.10 -25.30 2.30
CA LEU A 125 5.13 -24.72 3.23
C LEU A 125 4.23 -25.79 3.89
N ARG A 126 3.79 -26.80 3.14
CA ARG A 126 3.03 -27.95 3.69
C ARG A 126 3.86 -28.74 4.71
N ALA A 127 5.16 -28.91 4.45
CA ALA A 127 6.05 -29.63 5.35
C ALA A 127 6.22 -28.94 6.72
N GLN A 128 5.99 -27.62 6.81
CA GLN A 128 6.06 -26.89 8.08
C GLN A 128 4.93 -27.23 9.05
N ARG A 129 3.80 -27.79 8.55
CA ARG A 129 2.60 -28.14 9.33
C ARG A 129 2.12 -26.97 10.20
N TYR A 130 1.68 -25.90 9.55
CA TYR A 130 1.15 -24.73 10.26
C TYR A 130 -0.16 -25.05 11.00
N ASP A 131 -0.31 -24.48 12.18
CA ASP A 131 -1.54 -24.57 12.96
C ASP A 131 -2.59 -23.59 12.42
N LEU A 132 -2.15 -22.40 12.01
CA LEU A 132 -3.04 -21.37 11.50
C LEU A 132 -2.51 -20.74 10.21
N ALA A 133 -3.30 -20.78 9.13
CA ALA A 133 -3.02 -20.06 7.89
C ALA A 133 -3.97 -18.87 7.72
N VAL A 134 -3.41 -17.67 7.53
CA VAL A 134 -4.18 -16.42 7.52
C VAL A 134 -4.11 -15.75 6.16
N GLN A 135 -5.25 -15.67 5.47
CA GLN A 135 -5.38 -14.84 4.28
C GLN A 135 -5.83 -13.43 4.65
N VAL A 136 -4.89 -12.49 4.63
CA VAL A 136 -5.12 -11.10 5.06
C VAL A 136 -6.08 -10.31 4.16
N SER A 137 -6.38 -10.80 2.95
CA SER A 137 -7.22 -10.05 2.01
C SER A 137 -7.98 -10.99 1.06
N GLY A 138 -9.32 -10.98 1.21
CA GLY A 138 -10.23 -11.84 0.45
C GLY A 138 -10.16 -11.68 -1.08
N GLY A 139 -9.73 -10.51 -1.58
CA GLY A 139 -9.58 -10.26 -3.02
C GLY A 139 -8.38 -10.95 -3.68
N SER A 140 -7.48 -11.59 -2.93
CA SER A 140 -6.29 -12.23 -3.49
C SER A 140 -6.54 -13.68 -3.89
N THR A 141 -6.59 -13.97 -5.19
CA THR A 141 -6.71 -15.33 -5.69
C THR A 141 -5.49 -16.20 -5.35
N SER A 142 -4.27 -15.66 -5.46
CA SER A 142 -3.06 -16.42 -5.13
C SER A 142 -2.97 -16.74 -3.64
N GLY A 143 -3.31 -15.76 -2.79
CA GLY A 143 -3.38 -15.99 -1.34
C GLY A 143 -4.42 -17.05 -0.98
N PHE A 144 -5.60 -16.99 -1.61
CA PHE A 144 -6.63 -18.02 -1.47
C PHE A 144 -6.13 -19.41 -1.83
N ILE A 145 -5.56 -19.58 -3.01
CA ILE A 145 -5.05 -20.88 -3.47
C ILE A 145 -4.03 -21.46 -2.48
N VAL A 146 -3.06 -20.65 -2.05
CA VAL A 146 -2.02 -21.12 -1.10
C VAL A 146 -2.64 -21.50 0.24
N THR A 147 -3.55 -20.68 0.78
CA THR A 147 -4.21 -20.93 2.07
C THR A 147 -4.99 -22.24 2.06
N GLN A 148 -5.67 -22.56 0.97
CA GLN A 148 -6.46 -23.78 0.85
C GLN A 148 -5.60 -25.03 0.60
N LEU A 149 -4.45 -24.87 -0.07
CA LEU A 149 -3.59 -26.00 -0.44
C LEU A 149 -2.46 -26.28 0.56
N ILE A 150 -2.21 -25.41 1.54
CA ILE A 150 -1.16 -25.64 2.55
C ILE A 150 -1.56 -26.69 3.60
N GLY A 151 -2.86 -26.93 3.77
CA GLY A 151 -3.35 -27.92 4.74
C GLY A 151 -3.01 -27.57 6.19
N ALA A 152 -3.12 -26.29 6.56
CA ALA A 152 -3.02 -25.88 7.95
C ALA A 152 -4.19 -26.44 8.77
N ARG A 153 -4.00 -26.66 10.07
CA ARG A 153 -5.03 -27.19 10.97
C ARG A 153 -6.26 -26.27 11.02
N TYR A 154 -6.02 -24.97 11.13
CA TYR A 154 -7.01 -23.91 11.09
C TYR A 154 -6.68 -22.91 9.99
N SER A 155 -7.71 -22.23 9.51
CA SER A 155 -7.53 -21.16 8.53
C SER A 155 -8.42 -19.96 8.85
N MET A 156 -7.91 -18.78 8.51
CA MET A 156 -8.59 -17.51 8.75
C MET A 156 -8.56 -16.62 7.51
N GLY A 157 -9.67 -15.94 7.21
CA GLY A 157 -9.75 -15.03 6.07
C GLY A 157 -11.12 -14.38 5.90
N SER A 158 -11.31 -13.60 4.84
CA SER A 158 -12.60 -12.99 4.54
C SER A 158 -13.50 -13.94 3.75
N ARG A 159 -14.77 -14.06 4.14
CA ARG A 159 -15.76 -14.91 3.46
C ARG A 159 -15.87 -14.57 1.96
N LYS A 160 -16.02 -15.59 1.13
CA LYS A 160 -16.10 -15.46 -0.33
C LYS A 160 -17.32 -16.16 -0.90
N GLY A 161 -18.33 -15.37 -1.29
CA GLY A 161 -19.61 -15.89 -1.73
C GLY A 161 -20.42 -16.45 -0.56
N HIS A 162 -21.22 -17.48 -0.80
CA HIS A 162 -22.10 -18.06 0.24
C HIS A 162 -21.46 -19.26 0.95
N GLN A 163 -20.44 -19.88 0.35
CA GLN A 163 -19.70 -21.00 0.92
C GLN A 163 -18.65 -20.52 1.93
N ARG A 164 -18.47 -21.30 3.01
CA ARG A 164 -17.39 -21.13 3.99
C ARG A 164 -16.09 -21.73 3.46
N TRP A 165 -15.02 -20.96 3.54
CA TRP A 165 -13.68 -21.36 3.06
C TRP A 165 -12.63 -21.39 4.17
N TYR A 166 -12.94 -20.79 5.32
CA TYR A 166 -12.02 -20.67 6.44
C TYR A 166 -12.69 -21.13 7.72
N SER A 167 -11.91 -21.68 8.65
CA SER A 167 -12.38 -22.05 9.99
C SER A 167 -12.92 -20.81 10.70
N ILE A 168 -12.18 -19.71 10.63
CA ILE A 168 -12.55 -18.39 11.15
C ILE A 168 -12.74 -17.42 9.97
N GLU A 169 -13.93 -16.86 9.81
CA GLU A 169 -14.21 -15.89 8.74
C GLU A 169 -14.37 -14.49 9.31
N ALA A 170 -13.66 -13.51 8.74
CA ALA A 170 -13.86 -12.11 9.06
C ALA A 170 -15.30 -11.70 8.73
N GLU A 171 -16.01 -11.19 9.73
CA GLU A 171 -17.37 -10.69 9.61
C GLU A 171 -17.37 -9.20 9.22
N GLY A 172 -18.48 -8.74 8.64
CA GLY A 172 -18.66 -7.34 8.25
C GLY A 172 -18.37 -7.04 6.77
N LYS A 173 -19.27 -6.26 6.16
CA LYS A 173 -19.06 -5.73 4.81
C LYS A 173 -17.99 -4.64 4.89
N SER A 174 -16.91 -4.81 4.14
CA SER A 174 -15.85 -3.80 4.05
C SER A 174 -15.95 -3.07 2.71
N SER A 175 -16.41 -1.81 2.75
CA SER A 175 -16.37 -0.91 1.58
C SER A 175 -14.98 -0.31 1.37
N HIS A 176 -14.15 -0.28 2.42
CA HIS A 176 -12.79 0.25 2.41
C HIS A 176 -11.74 -0.85 2.64
N ALA A 177 -10.53 -0.67 2.11
CA ALA A 177 -9.45 -1.67 2.24
C ALA A 177 -8.86 -1.75 3.65
N TYR A 178 -8.92 -0.65 4.41
CA TYR A 178 -8.40 -0.56 5.78
C TYR A 178 -9.33 -1.27 6.77
N ASP A 179 -10.64 -1.07 6.59
CA ASP A 179 -11.69 -1.74 7.39
C ASP A 179 -11.60 -3.26 7.27
N ALA A 180 -11.15 -3.79 6.13
CA ALA A 180 -11.00 -5.22 5.93
C ALA A 180 -9.94 -5.84 6.86
N ILE A 181 -8.93 -5.06 7.24
CA ILE A 181 -7.90 -5.47 8.19
C ILE A 181 -8.44 -5.40 9.61
N ILE A 182 -9.18 -4.33 9.94
CA ILE A 182 -9.84 -4.19 11.26
C ILE A 182 -10.83 -5.33 11.49
N ASN A 183 -11.67 -5.65 10.50
CA ASN A 183 -12.63 -6.74 10.62
C ASN A 183 -11.93 -8.09 10.86
N LEU A 184 -10.75 -8.28 10.28
CA LEU A 184 -9.94 -9.48 10.50
C LEU A 184 -9.36 -9.50 11.92
N THR A 185 -8.79 -8.39 12.41
CA THR A 185 -8.20 -8.32 13.76
C THR A 185 -9.25 -8.29 14.87
N HIS A 186 -10.44 -7.77 14.61
CA HIS A 186 -11.57 -7.84 15.54
C HIS A 186 -11.92 -9.30 15.86
N GLN A 187 -11.89 -10.18 14.85
CA GLN A 187 -12.04 -11.62 15.07
C GLN A 187 -10.88 -12.25 15.85
N LEU A 188 -9.73 -11.58 15.98
CA LEU A 188 -8.64 -12.01 16.84
C LEU A 188 -8.83 -11.61 18.31
N GLY A 189 -9.83 -10.76 18.61
CA GLY A 189 -9.98 -10.13 19.93
C GLY A 189 -8.92 -9.07 20.22
N VAL A 190 -8.22 -8.56 19.20
CA VAL A 190 -7.15 -7.57 19.34
C VAL A 190 -7.52 -6.28 18.61
N ALA A 191 -7.45 -5.17 19.33
CA ALA A 191 -7.59 -3.84 18.73
C ALA A 191 -6.34 -3.54 17.89
N CYS A 192 -6.52 -3.20 16.62
CA CYS A 192 -5.42 -2.79 15.76
C CYS A 192 -5.57 -1.33 15.35
N ARG A 193 -4.43 -0.71 15.03
CA ARG A 193 -4.41 0.62 14.44
C ARG A 193 -5.16 0.64 13.10
N ASN A 194 -5.96 1.68 12.86
CA ASN A 194 -6.65 1.91 11.58
C ASN A 194 -5.75 2.55 10.50
N ARG A 195 -4.44 2.25 10.53
CA ARG A 195 -3.46 2.81 9.61
C ARG A 195 -2.29 1.84 9.47
N PRO A 196 -1.69 1.70 8.27
CA PRO A 196 -0.50 0.90 8.08
C PRO A 196 0.67 1.42 8.95
N LEU A 197 1.71 0.59 9.05
CA LEU A 197 2.91 0.86 9.82
C LEU A 197 4.14 0.46 9.02
N LEU A 198 5.14 1.35 8.97
CA LEU A 198 6.47 1.05 8.47
C LEU A 198 7.51 1.51 9.48
N GLN A 199 8.30 0.57 9.99
CA GLN A 199 9.42 0.88 10.88
C GLN A 199 10.71 1.06 10.08
N LEU A 200 11.33 2.23 10.24
CA LEU A 200 12.62 2.57 9.67
C LEU A 200 13.73 2.43 10.72
N THR A 201 14.90 2.00 10.26
CA THR A 201 16.10 1.90 11.09
C THR A 201 16.73 3.28 11.31
N LYS A 202 17.58 3.41 12.35
CA LYS A 202 18.34 4.65 12.59
C LYS A 202 19.25 5.01 11.41
N GLN A 203 19.85 4.00 10.76
CA GLN A 203 20.72 4.19 9.59
C GLN A 203 19.96 4.78 8.40
N GLU A 204 18.77 4.26 8.10
CA GLU A 204 17.93 4.76 7.01
C GLU A 204 17.53 6.22 7.24
N ARG A 205 17.16 6.57 8.47
CA ARG A 205 16.86 7.96 8.85
C ARG A 205 18.08 8.86 8.70
N SER A 206 19.26 8.41 9.10
CA SER A 206 20.50 9.18 8.94
C SER A 206 20.84 9.41 7.46
N GLN A 207 20.69 8.39 6.61
CA GLN A 207 20.94 8.52 5.17
C GLN A 207 19.94 9.45 4.49
N ALA A 208 18.67 9.40 4.92
CA ALA A 208 17.64 10.32 4.46
C ALA A 208 17.97 11.77 4.80
N MET A 209 18.48 12.06 6.00
CA MET A 209 18.90 13.40 6.39
C MET A 209 20.01 13.95 5.49
N THR A 210 21.04 13.14 5.20
CA THR A 210 22.08 13.54 4.25
C THR A 210 21.49 13.83 2.87
N LYS A 211 20.54 13.00 2.41
CA LYS A 211 19.89 13.19 1.12
C LYS A 211 19.04 14.46 1.08
N ILE A 212 18.29 14.75 2.14
CA ILE A 212 17.46 15.96 2.26
C ILE A 212 18.35 17.19 2.19
N ARG A 213 19.44 17.23 2.97
CA ARG A 213 20.40 18.35 2.93
C ARG A 213 20.95 18.61 1.54
N GLN A 214 21.29 17.55 0.78
CA GLN A 214 21.73 17.69 -0.61
C GLN A 214 20.65 18.25 -1.54
N LEU A 215 19.38 17.96 -1.28
CA LEU A 215 18.27 18.47 -2.08
C LEU A 215 17.96 19.92 -1.69
N THR A 216 17.98 20.25 -0.40
CA THR A 216 17.56 21.56 0.12
C THR A 216 18.66 22.62 0.09
N SER A 217 19.95 22.23 0.15
CA SER A 217 21.09 23.16 0.11
C SER A 217 21.21 23.95 -1.21
N LEU A 218 20.42 23.59 -2.22
CA LEU A 218 20.40 24.26 -3.52
C LEU A 218 19.61 25.60 -3.49
N HIS A 219 18.84 25.88 -2.42
CA HIS A 219 17.77 26.88 -2.45
C HIS A 219 17.66 27.79 -1.20
N SER A 220 18.77 28.17 -0.53
CA SER A 220 18.93 29.29 0.46
C SER A 220 19.42 28.92 1.88
N ASP A 221 19.97 29.93 2.58
CA ASP A 221 20.61 29.99 3.91
C ASP A 221 19.76 29.60 5.14
N HIS A 222 18.60 28.95 4.97
CA HIS A 222 17.75 28.53 6.09
C HIS A 222 17.82 27.01 6.36
N PRO A 223 18.46 26.58 7.45
CA PRO A 223 18.87 25.19 7.70
C PRO A 223 17.77 24.37 8.39
N SER A 224 16.50 24.49 7.98
CA SER A 224 15.48 23.58 8.50
C SER A 224 15.42 22.30 7.65
N ASP A 225 15.85 21.20 8.27
CA ASP A 225 15.91 19.84 7.71
C ASP A 225 14.51 19.19 7.55
N THR A 226 13.41 19.87 7.89
CA THR A 226 12.05 19.28 7.98
C THR A 226 10.92 20.05 7.28
N ASP A 227 11.23 21.04 6.44
CA ASP A 227 10.20 21.93 5.89
C ASP A 227 10.06 21.85 4.38
N PHE A 228 9.52 20.73 3.89
CA PHE A 228 9.12 20.62 2.49
C PHE A 228 7.84 19.81 2.29
N ILE A 229 7.10 20.18 1.23
CA ILE A 229 6.00 19.41 0.70
C ILE A 229 6.54 18.37 -0.29
N ALA A 230 6.24 17.09 -0.06
CA ALA A 230 6.58 16.04 -1.01
C ALA A 230 5.52 16.00 -2.12
N ILE A 231 5.95 16.01 -3.39
CA ILE A 231 5.08 15.83 -4.55
C ILE A 231 5.48 14.53 -5.25
N PHE A 232 4.61 13.53 -5.26
CA PHE A 232 4.84 12.29 -6.02
C PHE A 232 4.00 12.27 -7.29
N VAL A 233 4.67 12.30 -8.46
CA VAL A 233 3.98 12.48 -9.76
C VAL A 233 3.51 11.18 -10.44
N GLY A 234 3.96 10.03 -9.93
CA GLY A 234 3.77 8.75 -10.60
C GLY A 234 2.33 8.21 -10.55
N GLY A 235 2.13 6.93 -10.88
CA GLY A 235 0.80 6.34 -10.74
C GLY A 235 0.58 5.13 -11.63
N HIS A 236 -0.52 4.42 -11.38
CA HIS A 236 -0.80 3.17 -12.08
C HIS A 236 -1.95 3.31 -13.09
N GLN A 237 -1.67 3.05 -14.36
CA GLN A 237 -2.65 3.01 -15.45
C GLN A 237 -3.47 4.31 -15.55
N ASN A 238 -4.80 4.22 -15.53
CA ASN A 238 -5.75 5.31 -15.69
C ASN A 238 -5.87 6.25 -14.47
N LYS A 239 -5.04 6.04 -13.43
CA LYS A 239 -4.94 6.93 -12.26
C LYS A 239 -3.87 8.02 -12.43
N ARG A 240 -3.02 7.93 -13.46
CA ARG A 240 -1.95 8.91 -13.73
C ARG A 240 -2.53 10.28 -14.05
N TRP A 241 -1.88 11.33 -13.58
CA TRP A 241 -2.18 12.71 -13.98
C TRP A 241 -1.30 13.14 -15.16
N PRO A 242 -1.79 14.01 -16.06
CA PRO A 242 -1.02 14.47 -17.21
C PRO A 242 0.16 15.33 -16.75
N LEU A 243 1.24 15.36 -17.55
CA LEU A 243 2.43 16.18 -17.27
C LEU A 243 2.06 17.66 -17.03
N ALA A 244 1.15 18.21 -17.83
CA ALA A 244 0.70 19.59 -17.70
C ALA A 244 0.17 19.92 -16.29
N PHE A 245 -0.56 18.99 -15.65
CA PHE A 245 -1.04 19.18 -14.29
C PHE A 245 0.12 19.34 -13.30
N TRP A 246 1.16 18.52 -13.42
CA TRP A 246 2.32 18.59 -12.53
C TRP A 246 3.16 19.83 -12.75
N LEU A 247 3.32 20.28 -14.00
CA LEU A 247 4.02 21.53 -14.32
C LEU A 247 3.26 22.74 -13.76
N MET A 248 1.94 22.80 -13.95
CA MET A 248 1.12 23.88 -13.37
C MET A 248 1.14 23.86 -11.84
N LEU A 249 1.15 22.68 -11.21
CA LEU A 249 1.30 22.59 -9.75
C LEU A 249 2.67 23.14 -9.32
N ILE A 250 3.76 22.77 -10.00
CA ILE A 250 5.10 23.30 -9.75
C ILE A 250 5.11 24.83 -9.88
N ASP A 251 4.51 25.39 -10.93
CA ASP A 251 4.41 26.84 -11.13
C ASP A 251 3.67 27.53 -9.99
N ALA A 252 2.57 26.93 -9.52
CA ALA A 252 1.81 27.47 -8.39
C ALA A 252 2.59 27.39 -7.07
N MET A 253 3.31 26.30 -6.81
CA MET A 253 4.16 26.18 -5.61
C MET A 253 5.25 27.25 -5.58
N GLU A 254 5.86 27.55 -6.72
CA GLU A 254 6.85 28.62 -6.87
C GLU A 254 6.23 30.01 -6.64
N ALA A 255 5.06 30.29 -7.23
CA ALA A 255 4.36 31.56 -7.07
C ALA A 255 3.98 31.84 -5.61
N HIS A 256 3.61 30.79 -4.88
CA HIS A 256 3.27 30.85 -3.45
C HIS A 256 4.49 30.70 -2.52
N LYS A 257 5.71 30.58 -3.07
CA LYS A 257 6.97 30.44 -2.30
C LYS A 257 6.98 29.24 -1.35
N ILE A 258 6.28 28.18 -1.71
CA ILE A 258 6.19 26.95 -0.90
C ILE A 258 7.38 26.06 -1.25
N ARG A 259 8.10 25.57 -0.24
CA ARG A 259 9.22 24.63 -0.44
C ARG A 259 8.69 23.23 -0.77
N TYR A 260 9.25 22.60 -1.80
CA TYR A 260 8.81 21.26 -2.20
C TYR A 260 9.93 20.39 -2.79
N VAL A 261 9.70 19.08 -2.75
CA VAL A 261 10.55 18.09 -3.43
C VAL A 261 9.68 17.21 -4.32
N VAL A 262 10.04 17.13 -5.59
CA VAL A 262 9.37 16.28 -6.57
C VAL A 262 10.03 14.91 -6.59
N PHE A 263 9.23 13.86 -6.38
CA PHE A 263 9.65 12.46 -6.41
C PHE A 263 9.06 11.73 -7.61
N LEU A 264 9.88 10.89 -8.23
CA LEU A 264 9.49 10.05 -9.35
C LEU A 264 9.62 8.57 -9.01
N GLY A 265 8.68 7.78 -9.53
CA GLY A 265 8.82 6.34 -9.57
C GLY A 265 9.74 5.90 -10.72
N PRO A 266 10.26 4.67 -10.66
CA PRO A 266 11.15 4.14 -11.70
C PRO A 266 10.46 3.93 -13.07
N GLU A 267 9.12 3.95 -13.13
CA GLU A 267 8.35 3.78 -14.38
C GLU A 267 7.95 5.13 -15.00
N GLU A 268 8.39 6.24 -14.41
CA GLU A 268 8.00 7.61 -14.75
C GLU A 268 9.11 8.35 -15.53
N PHE A 269 10.03 7.62 -16.17
CA PHE A 269 11.16 8.19 -16.94
C PHE A 269 10.75 9.29 -17.93
N ARG A 270 9.57 9.17 -18.56
CA ARG A 270 9.06 10.19 -19.52
C ARG A 270 8.72 11.54 -18.87
N LEU A 271 8.48 11.57 -17.57
CA LEU A 271 8.20 12.79 -16.83
C LEU A 271 9.48 13.46 -16.32
N LEU A 272 10.60 12.73 -16.30
CA LEU A 272 11.85 13.19 -15.68
C LEU A 272 12.40 14.45 -16.37
N ALA A 273 12.70 14.37 -17.68
CA ALA A 273 13.35 15.47 -18.38
C ALA A 273 12.53 16.78 -18.40
N PRO A 274 11.20 16.77 -18.63
CA PRO A 274 10.41 18.00 -18.57
C PRO A 274 10.34 18.62 -17.17
N ILE A 275 10.20 17.79 -16.13
CA ILE A 275 10.16 18.27 -14.74
C ILE A 275 11.54 18.82 -14.35
N GLU A 276 12.62 18.10 -14.65
CA GLU A 276 13.99 18.54 -14.40
C GLU A 276 14.27 19.88 -15.09
N GLN A 277 13.89 20.02 -16.36
CA GLN A 277 14.05 21.26 -17.10
C GLN A 277 13.30 22.42 -16.43
N ARG A 278 12.06 22.20 -15.95
CA ARG A 278 11.31 23.23 -15.22
C ARG A 278 11.95 23.58 -13.88
N LEU A 279 12.56 22.62 -13.20
CA LEU A 279 13.18 22.81 -11.89
C LEU A 279 14.56 23.49 -11.96
N LYS A 280 15.19 23.60 -13.14
CA LYS A 280 16.47 24.34 -13.29
C LYS A 280 16.37 25.82 -12.89
N SER A 281 15.19 26.42 -13.02
CA SER A 281 14.91 27.81 -12.66
C SER A 281 14.02 27.92 -11.41
N SER A 282 13.91 26.85 -10.63
CA SER A 282 13.11 26.80 -9.41
C SER A 282 13.87 27.48 -8.27
N LEU A 283 13.17 28.25 -7.45
CA LEU A 283 13.74 28.88 -6.25
C LEU A 283 13.38 28.10 -4.98
N TYR A 284 12.33 27.28 -5.01
CA TYR A 284 11.79 26.60 -3.83
C TYR A 284 11.72 25.07 -3.98
N GLY A 285 11.94 24.56 -5.18
CA GLY A 285 11.68 23.18 -5.56
C GLY A 285 12.95 22.41 -5.88
N SER A 286 12.97 21.11 -5.56
CA SER A 286 14.07 20.23 -5.94
C SER A 286 13.56 18.91 -6.51
N LEU A 287 14.37 18.31 -7.38
CA LEU A 287 14.08 17.01 -7.97
C LEU A 287 14.80 15.91 -7.20
N CYS A 288 14.04 14.97 -6.63
CA CYS A 288 14.61 13.73 -6.13
C CYS A 288 14.45 12.61 -7.17
N PRO A 289 15.55 12.07 -7.73
CA PRO A 289 15.47 10.93 -8.64
C PRO A 289 14.95 9.69 -7.91
N PRO A 290 14.52 8.64 -8.64
CA PRO A 290 13.99 7.42 -8.04
C PRO A 290 14.96 6.80 -7.02
N LEU A 291 14.45 6.51 -5.82
CA LEU A 291 15.19 5.86 -4.74
C LEU A 291 14.69 4.43 -4.48
N PRO A 292 15.53 3.55 -3.92
CA PRO A 292 15.06 2.32 -3.29
C PRO A 292 13.94 2.61 -2.30
N ILE A 293 12.94 1.74 -2.22
CA ILE A 293 11.67 2.05 -1.56
C ILE A 293 11.80 2.47 -0.08
N ARG A 294 12.74 1.87 0.66
CA ARG A 294 12.98 2.22 2.06
C ARG A 294 13.76 3.52 2.23
N HIS A 295 14.66 3.85 1.30
CA HIS A 295 15.31 5.17 1.28
C HIS A 295 14.31 6.27 0.90
N PHE A 296 13.41 6.00 -0.05
CA PHE A 296 12.29 6.90 -0.36
C PHE A 296 11.40 7.09 0.87
N ALA A 297 11.04 6.00 1.56
CA ALA A 297 10.26 6.07 2.80
C ALA A 297 10.94 6.94 3.86
N ALA A 298 12.25 6.79 4.06
CA ALA A 298 12.98 7.56 5.06
C ALA A 298 13.09 9.05 4.73
N VAL A 299 13.21 9.42 3.44
CA VAL A 299 13.12 10.83 3.02
C VAL A 299 11.69 11.35 3.19
N LEU A 300 10.70 10.54 2.82
CA LEU A 300 9.29 10.89 2.93
C LEU A 300 8.83 11.09 4.37
N GLU A 301 9.35 10.33 5.34
CA GLU A 301 9.07 10.46 6.79
C GLU A 301 9.35 11.88 7.30
N ARG A 302 10.20 12.67 6.61
CA ARG A 302 10.55 14.04 6.98
C ARG A 302 9.73 15.12 6.26
N ALA A 303 8.86 14.75 5.32
CA ALA A 303 8.00 15.70 4.63
C ALA A 303 6.86 16.14 5.56
N GLN A 304 6.47 17.41 5.48
CA GLN A 304 5.29 17.91 6.22
C GLN A 304 3.98 17.32 5.69
N LEU A 305 3.95 17.01 4.39
CA LEU A 305 2.77 16.57 3.66
C LEU A 305 3.20 15.89 2.36
N LEU A 306 2.45 14.87 1.92
CA LEU A 306 2.59 14.27 0.60
C LEU A 306 1.39 14.61 -0.30
N VAL A 307 1.64 15.27 -1.43
CA VAL A 307 0.70 15.38 -2.55
C VAL A 307 0.96 14.26 -3.54
N THR A 308 -0.01 13.38 -3.75
CA THR A 308 0.18 12.18 -4.57
C THR A 308 -1.14 11.72 -5.19
N PRO A 309 -1.12 11.07 -6.36
CA PRO A 309 -2.27 10.29 -6.79
C PRO A 309 -2.41 9.00 -5.98
N ASP A 310 -3.58 8.35 -6.10
CA ASP A 310 -3.82 7.00 -5.56
C ASP A 310 -2.84 5.97 -6.14
N SER A 311 -1.78 5.75 -5.38
CA SER A 311 -0.63 4.91 -5.71
C SER A 311 0.06 4.40 -4.45
N GLY A 312 1.10 3.57 -4.61
CA GLY A 312 1.84 2.99 -3.48
C GLY A 312 2.36 4.02 -2.46
N PRO A 313 2.99 5.14 -2.90
CA PRO A 313 3.47 6.21 -2.02
C PRO A 313 2.43 6.81 -1.09
N MET A 314 1.16 6.90 -1.50
CA MET A 314 0.06 7.36 -0.64
C MET A 314 -0.06 6.50 0.64
N HIS A 315 -0.02 5.18 0.48
CA HIS A 315 -0.05 4.26 1.61
C HIS A 315 1.27 4.22 2.38
N LEU A 316 2.39 4.58 1.72
CA LEU A 316 3.69 4.65 2.36
C LEU A 316 3.75 5.86 3.31
N ALA A 317 3.30 7.03 2.86
CA ALA A 317 3.09 8.19 3.72
C ALA A 317 2.15 7.84 4.88
N ALA A 318 1.05 7.14 4.59
CA ALA A 318 0.17 6.67 5.66
C ALA A 318 0.89 5.76 6.68
N ALA A 319 1.78 4.89 6.22
CA ALA A 319 2.52 4.00 7.10
C ALA A 319 3.58 4.70 7.97
N LEU A 320 3.93 5.93 7.60
CA LEU A 320 4.91 6.80 8.27
C LEU A 320 4.25 7.95 9.03
N ASP A 321 2.92 7.98 9.08
CA ASP A 321 2.15 9.08 9.68
C ASP A 321 2.34 10.45 9.04
N VAL A 322 2.82 10.46 7.80
CA VAL A 322 2.89 11.67 6.98
C VAL A 322 1.49 11.98 6.45
N PRO A 323 0.97 13.20 6.66
CA PRO A 323 -0.29 13.65 6.08
C PRO A 323 -0.29 13.51 4.56
N THR A 324 -1.48 13.27 3.98
CA THR A 324 -1.61 13.07 2.53
C THR A 324 -2.68 13.94 1.90
N ILE A 325 -2.38 14.59 0.78
CA ILE A 325 -3.37 15.06 -0.20
C ILE A 325 -3.44 14.02 -1.32
N SER A 326 -4.53 13.25 -1.31
CA SER A 326 -4.80 12.18 -2.26
C SER A 326 -5.56 12.71 -3.48
N LEU A 327 -4.91 12.73 -4.65
CA LEU A 327 -5.48 13.18 -5.92
C LEU A 327 -6.22 12.03 -6.62
N VAL A 328 -7.55 12.02 -6.54
CA VAL A 328 -8.39 10.90 -6.97
C VAL A 328 -9.03 11.15 -8.34
N ARG A 329 -8.89 10.19 -9.26
CA ARG A 329 -9.53 10.24 -10.60
C ARG A 329 -10.63 9.19 -10.83
N GLN A 330 -10.67 8.15 -9.99
CA GLN A 330 -11.45 6.92 -10.20
C GLN A 330 -12.25 6.58 -8.94
N GLN A 331 -13.54 6.25 -9.07
CA GLN A 331 -14.42 6.00 -7.92
C GLN A 331 -13.85 4.93 -6.97
N LYS A 332 -13.38 3.82 -7.59
CA LYS A 332 -12.80 2.68 -6.88
C LYS A 332 -11.58 3.02 -6.03
N SER A 333 -10.92 4.14 -6.28
CA SER A 333 -9.78 4.62 -5.51
C SER A 333 -10.17 5.09 -4.11
N LEU A 334 -11.40 5.58 -3.95
CA LEU A 334 -11.94 6.04 -2.66
C LEU A 334 -12.01 4.91 -1.62
N ALA A 335 -11.99 3.64 -2.05
CA ALA A 335 -11.92 2.48 -1.16
C ALA A 335 -10.50 2.22 -0.61
N PHE A 336 -9.50 3.00 -1.01
CA PHE A 336 -8.08 2.79 -0.65
C PHE A 336 -7.41 4.04 -0.09
N VAL A 337 -8.04 5.22 -0.13
CA VAL A 337 -7.40 6.44 0.36
C VAL A 337 -7.26 6.42 1.88
N PRO A 338 -6.17 6.95 2.45
CA PRO A 338 -6.09 7.24 3.88
C PRO A 338 -7.24 8.16 4.32
N ARG A 339 -7.72 8.01 5.57
CA ARG A 339 -8.91 8.71 6.09
C ARG A 339 -8.71 9.28 7.50
N GLU A 340 -7.48 9.53 7.92
CA GLU A 340 -7.25 10.23 9.21
C GLU A 340 -7.68 11.70 9.09
N SER A 341 -7.89 12.36 10.21
CA SER A 341 -8.37 13.76 10.26
C SER A 341 -7.46 14.75 9.53
N TYR A 342 -6.17 14.44 9.43
CA TYR A 342 -5.15 15.24 8.75
C TYR A 342 -4.90 14.81 7.30
N ASP A 343 -5.59 13.77 6.81
CA ASP A 343 -5.57 13.39 5.39
C ASP A 343 -6.64 14.16 4.61
N THR A 344 -6.31 14.59 3.40
CA THR A 344 -7.22 15.30 2.50
C THR A 344 -7.40 14.48 1.21
N ILE A 345 -8.65 14.39 0.74
CA ILE A 345 -8.99 13.66 -0.48
C ILE A 345 -9.58 14.64 -1.47
N LEU A 346 -8.93 14.82 -2.62
CA LEU A 346 -9.39 15.74 -3.66
C LEU A 346 -9.80 14.95 -4.90
N TRP A 347 -11.07 15.05 -5.29
CA TRP A 347 -11.59 14.40 -6.48
C TRP A 347 -11.42 15.30 -7.70
N ARG A 348 -10.55 14.88 -8.63
CA ARG A 348 -10.25 15.60 -9.88
C ARG A 348 -10.07 17.13 -9.67
N PRO A 349 -9.27 17.58 -8.69
CA PRO A 349 -9.18 18.99 -8.36
C PRO A 349 -8.51 19.81 -9.47
N GLU A 350 -8.79 21.11 -9.43
CA GLU A 350 -7.98 22.14 -10.06
C GLU A 350 -6.74 22.46 -9.22
N ILE A 351 -5.76 23.15 -9.81
CA ILE A 351 -4.48 23.44 -9.14
C ILE A 351 -4.68 24.32 -7.91
N ASN A 352 -5.54 25.34 -7.98
CA ASN A 352 -5.79 26.24 -6.85
C ASN A 352 -6.33 25.48 -5.64
N THR A 353 -7.27 24.55 -5.84
CA THR A 353 -7.79 23.69 -4.76
C THR A 353 -6.69 22.84 -4.12
N VAL A 354 -5.70 22.37 -4.91
CA VAL A 354 -4.56 21.63 -4.35
C VAL A 354 -3.69 22.55 -3.50
N VAL A 355 -3.39 23.77 -3.96
CA VAL A 355 -2.57 24.74 -3.23
C VAL A 355 -3.25 25.20 -1.94
N GLU A 356 -4.53 25.52 -1.99
CA GLU A 356 -5.35 25.87 -0.81
C GLU A 356 -5.31 24.75 0.23
N ALA A 357 -5.45 23.49 -0.20
CA ALA A 357 -5.36 22.34 0.70
C ALA A 357 -3.97 22.17 1.30
N ILE A 358 -2.89 22.47 0.55
CA ILE A 358 -1.52 22.44 1.07
C ILE A 358 -1.37 23.49 2.17
N GLN A 359 -1.75 24.74 1.91
CA GLN A 359 -1.63 25.84 2.85
C GLN A 359 -2.43 25.58 4.13
N ALA A 360 -3.70 25.15 3.99
CA ALA A 360 -4.55 24.81 5.14
C ALA A 360 -3.93 23.70 6.02
N ASN A 361 -3.25 22.73 5.42
CA ASN A 361 -2.58 21.67 6.18
C ASN A 361 -1.34 22.18 6.93
N VAL A 362 -0.52 23.00 6.27
CA VAL A 362 0.68 23.61 6.86
C VAL A 362 0.31 24.54 8.01
N ASP A 363 -0.69 25.41 7.83
CA ASP A 363 -1.17 26.34 8.85
C ASP A 363 -1.77 25.59 10.06
N GLY A 364 -2.53 24.53 9.79
CA GLY A 364 -3.10 23.67 10.84
C GLY A 364 -2.02 22.99 11.70
N GLN A 365 -0.92 22.53 11.10
CA GLN A 365 0.20 21.93 11.81
C GLN A 365 0.95 22.95 12.68
N ALA A 366 1.15 24.18 12.19
CA ALA A 366 1.83 25.25 12.95
C ALA A 366 1.09 25.66 14.23
N SER A 367 -0.23 25.44 14.28
CA SER A 367 -1.08 25.77 15.43
C SER A 367 -1.16 24.69 16.52
N THR A 368 -0.49 23.53 16.33
CA THR A 368 -0.53 22.40 17.28
C THR A 368 0.81 22.29 18.04
N PRO A 369 0.85 22.38 19.39
CA PRO A 369 2.10 22.30 20.15
C PRO A 369 2.75 20.91 20.07
N PRO A 370 4.10 20.82 20.07
CA PRO A 370 4.81 19.55 19.93
C PRO A 370 4.59 18.66 21.15
N GLY A 371 4.02 17.45 20.94
CA GLY A 371 3.94 16.40 21.97
C GLY A 371 2.56 15.82 22.28
N GLN A 372 1.48 16.28 21.63
CA GLN A 372 0.16 15.65 21.74
C GLN A 372 -0.20 14.91 20.45
N PRO A 373 -0.72 13.66 20.52
CA PRO A 373 -1.28 13.00 19.36
C PRO A 373 -2.42 13.85 18.79
N ASN A 374 -2.36 14.10 17.48
CA ASN A 374 -3.26 14.96 16.69
C ASN A 374 -4.74 14.80 17.06
N SER A 375 -5.24 15.60 18.01
CA SER A 375 -6.66 15.94 18.11
C SER A 375 -6.88 17.31 17.48
N VAL A 376 -6.65 17.40 16.16
CA VAL A 376 -6.93 18.60 15.39
C VAL A 376 -8.44 18.67 15.11
N LYS A 377 -9.00 19.85 15.38
CA LYS A 377 -10.42 20.19 15.24
C LYS A 377 -10.97 19.91 13.84
N TYR A 378 -12.20 19.45 13.83
CA TYR A 378 -13.01 19.05 12.67
C TYR A 378 -13.23 20.23 11.71
N TYR A 379 -12.67 20.18 10.50
CA TYR A 379 -13.15 20.94 9.36
C TYR A 379 -13.93 19.99 8.44
N PRO A 380 -15.18 20.33 8.04
CA PRO A 380 -16.01 19.43 7.28
C PRO A 380 -15.39 19.14 5.92
N LYS A 381 -15.40 17.84 5.57
CA LYS A 381 -15.01 17.27 4.28
C LYS A 381 -15.53 18.11 3.11
N GLN A 382 -14.65 18.72 2.32
CA GLN A 382 -15.00 19.06 0.95
C GLN A 382 -15.04 17.78 0.12
N TYR A 383 -16.20 17.12 0.17
CA TYR A 383 -16.62 16.19 -0.85
C TYR A 383 -16.79 16.98 -2.15
N VAL A 384 -15.79 16.98 -3.03
CA VAL A 384 -16.09 17.13 -4.46
C VAL A 384 -16.71 15.80 -4.87
N THR A 385 -18.03 15.71 -4.71
CA THR A 385 -18.80 14.51 -5.03
C THR A 385 -18.47 14.05 -6.45
N PRO A 386 -18.14 12.77 -6.67
CA PRO A 386 -18.19 12.22 -8.02
C PRO A 386 -19.62 12.39 -8.56
N PRO A 387 -19.82 12.65 -9.87
CA PRO A 387 -21.17 12.70 -10.43
C PRO A 387 -21.93 11.42 -10.08
N PRO A 388 -23.24 11.49 -9.80
CA PRO A 388 -24.02 10.33 -9.40
C PRO A 388 -23.80 9.20 -10.40
N SER A 389 -23.35 8.06 -9.89
CA SER A 389 -23.09 6.87 -10.71
C SER A 389 -24.41 6.40 -11.32
N ALA A 390 -24.52 6.43 -12.65
CA ALA A 390 -25.44 5.55 -13.35
C ALA A 390 -25.17 4.13 -12.84
N VAL A 391 -26.20 3.54 -12.26
CA VAL A 391 -26.20 2.17 -11.74
C VAL A 391 -25.90 1.24 -12.91
N HIS A 392 -24.63 0.87 -13.08
CA HIS A 392 -24.31 -0.32 -13.87
C HIS A 392 -24.38 -1.53 -12.94
N THR A 393 -25.57 -2.13 -12.95
CA THR A 393 -25.82 -3.53 -12.59
C THR A 393 -24.80 -4.43 -13.29
N TYR A 394 -23.70 -4.75 -12.59
CA TYR A 394 -22.94 -5.94 -12.95
C TYR A 394 -23.67 -7.15 -12.36
N ALA A 395 -24.58 -7.69 -13.15
CA ALA A 395 -25.05 -9.06 -12.99
C ALA A 395 -23.95 -10.04 -13.46
N ARG A 396 -23.65 -11.00 -12.57
CA ARG A 396 -22.94 -12.28 -12.73
C ARG A 396 -21.41 -12.31 -12.71
#